data_AF-A0A914P223-F1
#
_entry.id   AF-A0A914P223-F1
#
_cell.length_a   1.000
_cell.length_b   1.000
_cell.length_c   1.000
_cell.angle_alpha   90.00
_cell.angle_beta   90.00
_cell.angle_gamma   90.00
#
_symmetry.space_group_name_H-M   'P 1'
#
loop_
_entity.id
_entity.type
_entity.pdbx_description
1 polymer ?
#
loop_
_entity_poly.entity_id
_entity_poly.type
_entity_poly.pdbx_seq_one_letter_code
_entity_poly.pdbx_strand_id
1 'polypeptide(L)'
;MFQQKILLDCVVPSTSFEQFIHAIESNDEQQIITCVFELPAPNRDTLAYFILHLQKVSQHSSTNKMPIENLARVLAPTIIGYSKRLPFKIAEEFTVNSNQTMILHRLLKLPSVSLLDDSFFKWGLGFLKIQII
;
A
#
# COMPACT_ATOMS: atom_id res chain seq x y z
N MET A 1 -1.18 25.31 -19.22
CA MET A 1 -1.47 25.34 -17.77
C MET A 1 -1.80 23.91 -17.36
N PHE A 2 -0.82 23.15 -16.88
CA PHE A 2 -1.06 21.79 -16.39
C PHE A 2 -1.84 21.93 -15.09
N GLN A 3 -3.14 21.61 -15.12
CA GLN A 3 -3.90 21.46 -13.88
C GLN A 3 -3.22 20.37 -13.08
N GLN A 4 -2.70 20.74 -11.92
CA GLN A 4 -2.16 19.81 -10.93
C GLN A 4 -3.33 18.93 -10.52
N LYS A 5 -3.43 17.74 -11.12
CA LYS A 5 -4.49 16.77 -10.84
C LYS A 5 -4.21 16.19 -9.47
N ILE A 6 -4.70 16.87 -8.43
CA ILE A 6 -4.69 16.36 -7.06
C ILE A 6 -5.40 15.00 -7.10
N LEU A 7 -4.80 14.00 -6.45
CA LEU A 7 -5.40 12.66 -6.36
C LEU A 7 -6.80 12.79 -5.73
N LEU A 8 -7.82 12.36 -6.47
CA LEU A 8 -9.22 12.40 -6.03
C LEU A 8 -9.54 11.31 -5.00
N ASP A 9 -8.68 10.28 -4.91
CA ASP A 9 -8.78 9.16 -3.97
C ASP A 9 -7.37 8.70 -3.58
N CYS A 10 -7.26 7.90 -2.52
CA CYS A 10 -6.01 7.31 -2.05
C CYS A 10 -5.40 6.36 -3.09
N VAL A 11 -4.12 5.99 -2.90
CA VAL A 11 -3.40 5.07 -3.81
C VAL A 11 -4.12 3.73 -3.91
N VAL A 12 -4.58 3.17 -2.79
CA VAL A 12 -5.61 2.13 -2.78
C VAL A 12 -6.97 2.83 -2.76
N PRO A 13 -7.75 2.81 -3.85
CA PRO A 13 -9.02 3.52 -3.91
C PRO A 13 -10.06 2.92 -2.97
N SER A 14 -11.00 3.77 -2.53
CA SER A 14 -12.16 3.36 -1.73
C SER A 14 -12.96 2.21 -2.36
N THR A 15 -12.98 2.10 -3.70
CA THR A 15 -13.68 1.04 -4.44
C THR A 15 -13.04 -0.35 -4.29
N SER A 16 -11.74 -0.41 -3.98
CA SER A 16 -11.00 -1.67 -3.80
C SER A 16 -10.89 -2.06 -2.32
N PHE A 17 -11.33 -1.20 -1.39
CA PHE A 17 -11.14 -1.39 0.04
C PHE A 17 -11.67 -2.75 0.54
N GLU A 18 -12.90 -3.12 0.18
CA GLU A 18 -13.52 -4.38 0.61
C GLU A 18 -12.73 -5.62 0.16
N GLN A 19 -12.14 -5.60 -1.04
CA GLN A 19 -11.31 -6.70 -1.53
C GLN A 19 -10.05 -6.87 -0.67
N PHE A 20 -9.42 -5.76 -0.29
CA PHE A 20 -8.28 -5.77 0.61
C PHE A 20 -8.65 -6.24 2.03
N ILE A 21 -9.87 -5.93 2.53
CA ILE A 21 -10.37 -6.48 3.80
C ILE A 21 -10.45 -8.00 3.74
N HIS A 22 -11.10 -8.55 2.72
CA HIS A 22 -11.20 -9.99 2.56
C HIS A 22 -9.83 -10.67 2.42
N ALA A 23 -8.89 -10.02 1.72
CA ALA A 23 -7.53 -10.54 1.56
C ALA A 23 -6.73 -10.57 2.88
N ILE A 24 -6.95 -9.63 3.81
CA ILE A 24 -6.27 -9.67 5.12
C ILE A 24 -6.89 -10.69 6.09
N GLU A 25 -8.18 -11.00 5.93
CA GLU A 25 -8.90 -12.00 6.74
C GLU A 25 -8.52 -13.43 6.37
N SER A 26 -8.27 -13.70 5.08
CA SER A 26 -7.92 -15.05 4.58
C SER A 26 -6.52 -15.52 4.98
N ASN A 27 -5.68 -14.62 5.49
CA ASN A 27 -4.27 -14.84 5.80
C ASN A 27 -3.41 -15.35 4.63
N ASP A 28 -3.94 -15.33 3.40
CA ASP A 28 -3.28 -15.80 2.18
C ASP A 28 -2.55 -14.64 1.48
N GLU A 29 -1.23 -14.74 1.37
CA GLU A 29 -0.41 -13.73 0.70
C GLU A 29 -0.78 -13.56 -0.78
N GLN A 30 -1.23 -14.62 -1.46
CA GLN A 30 -1.59 -14.53 -2.87
C GLN A 30 -2.83 -13.67 -3.11
N GLN A 31 -3.76 -13.64 -2.16
CA GLN A 31 -4.96 -12.81 -2.29
C GLN A 31 -4.63 -11.33 -2.23
N ILE A 32 -3.78 -10.92 -1.27
CA ILE A 32 -3.41 -9.50 -1.18
C ILE A 32 -2.55 -9.06 -2.37
N ILE A 33 -1.69 -9.95 -2.89
CA ILE A 33 -0.94 -9.72 -4.13
C ILE A 33 -1.90 -9.54 -5.30
N THR A 34 -2.90 -10.42 -5.42
CA THR A 34 -3.92 -10.34 -6.48
C THR A 34 -4.67 -9.01 -6.42
N CYS A 35 -5.08 -8.56 -5.23
CA CYS A 35 -5.72 -7.25 -5.08
C CYS A 35 -4.85 -6.10 -5.57
N VAL A 36 -3.53 -6.15 -5.35
CA VAL A 36 -2.60 -5.13 -5.89
C VAL A 36 -2.58 -5.16 -7.41
N PHE A 37 -2.53 -6.34 -8.02
CA PHE A 37 -2.49 -6.49 -9.47
C PHE A 37 -3.79 -6.14 -10.18
N GLU A 38 -4.93 -6.22 -9.49
CA GLU A 38 -6.25 -5.78 -9.97
C GLU A 38 -6.44 -4.25 -9.94
N LEU A 39 -5.56 -3.51 -9.24
CA LEU A 39 -5.60 -2.05 -9.26
C LEU A 39 -5.32 -1.51 -10.68
N PRO A 40 -5.89 -0.35 -11.04
CA PRO A 40 -5.48 0.35 -12.24
C PRO A 40 -3.96 0.55 -12.27
N ALA A 41 -3.32 0.38 -13.44
CA ALA A 41 -1.88 0.49 -13.61
C ALA A 41 -1.21 1.66 -12.84
N PRO A 42 -1.70 2.93 -12.91
CA PRO A 42 -1.08 4.02 -12.15
C PRO A 42 -1.13 3.82 -10.63
N ASN A 43 -2.21 3.24 -10.09
CA ASN A 43 -2.37 2.95 -8.67
C ASN A 43 -1.45 1.81 -8.25
N ARG A 44 -1.45 0.71 -9.01
CA ARG A 44 -0.61 -0.46 -8.78
C ARG A 44 0.88 -0.10 -8.75
N ASP A 45 1.36 0.59 -9.80
CA ASP A 45 2.77 0.90 -9.95
C ASP A 45 3.23 1.89 -8.86
N THR A 46 2.40 2.87 -8.51
CA THR A 46 2.66 3.80 -7.40
C THR A 46 2.68 3.07 -6.06
N LEU A 47 1.72 2.17 -5.82
CA LEU A 47 1.66 1.39 -4.59
C LEU A 47 2.89 0.50 -4.44
N ALA A 48 3.25 -0.26 -5.46
CA ALA A 48 4.43 -1.10 -5.47
C ALA A 48 5.70 -0.29 -5.14
N TYR A 49 5.89 0.87 -5.79
CA TYR A 49 7.01 1.76 -5.47
C TYR A 49 7.00 2.24 -4.01
N PHE A 50 5.86 2.67 -3.48
CA PHE A 50 5.73 3.08 -2.08
C PHE A 50 6.04 1.93 -1.12
N ILE A 51 5.49 0.74 -1.33
CA ILE A 51 5.75 -0.41 -0.46
C ILE A 51 7.23 -0.75 -0.45
N LEU A 52 7.87 -0.82 -1.61
CA LEU A 52 9.31 -1.08 -1.72
C LEU A 52 10.16 -0.02 -1.00
N HIS A 53 9.82 1.26 -1.16
CA HIS A 53 10.52 2.35 -0.48
C HIS A 53 10.37 2.27 1.04
N LEU A 54 9.14 2.07 1.53
CA LEU A 54 8.83 1.98 2.95
C LEU A 54 9.46 0.75 3.62
N GLN A 55 9.55 -0.38 2.90
CA GLN A 55 10.32 -1.54 3.36
C GLN A 55 11.78 -1.16 3.66
N LYS A 56 12.42 -0.38 2.79
CA LYS A 56 13.80 0.08 3.03
C LYS A 56 13.89 1.10 4.17
N VAL A 57 12.93 2.00 4.30
CA VAL A 57 12.84 2.91 5.47
C VAL A 57 12.83 2.07 6.76
N SER A 58 12.04 1.00 6.81
CA SER A 58 12.00 0.09 7.95
C SER A 58 13.29 -0.71 8.17
N GLN A 59 14.03 -1.06 7.12
CA GLN A 59 15.34 -1.71 7.25
C GLN A 59 16.35 -0.82 8.00
N HIS A 60 16.16 0.50 7.97
CA HIS A 60 16.98 1.48 8.70
C HIS A 60 16.35 1.93 10.04
N SER A 61 15.40 1.14 10.56
CA SER A 61 14.69 1.45 11.82
C SER A 61 15.58 1.63 13.05
N SER A 62 16.79 1.04 13.05
CA SER A 62 17.76 1.23 14.13
C SER A 62 18.18 2.71 14.29
N THR A 63 18.23 3.47 13.21
CA THR A 63 18.62 4.89 13.20
C THR A 63 17.41 5.82 13.12
N ASN A 64 16.46 5.57 12.22
CA ASN A 64 15.33 6.47 11.98
C ASN A 64 14.10 6.20 12.89
N LYS A 65 14.10 5.10 13.65
CA LYS A 65 13.02 4.69 14.57
C LYS A 65 11.66 4.42 13.91
N MET A 66 11.66 4.08 12.63
CA MET A 66 10.46 3.80 11.84
C MET A 66 10.37 2.32 11.42
N PRO A 67 10.08 1.38 12.34
CA PRO A 67 9.78 0.00 11.96
C PRO A 67 8.43 -0.09 11.22
N ILE A 68 8.15 -1.25 10.61
CA ILE A 68 6.92 -1.52 9.82
C ILE A 68 5.66 -1.12 10.58
N GLU A 69 5.58 -1.40 11.87
CA GLU A 69 4.41 -1.10 12.71
C GLU A 69 4.14 0.41 12.80
N ASN A 70 5.20 1.22 12.91
CA ASN A 70 5.08 2.67 12.92
C ASN A 70 4.68 3.20 11.54
N LEU A 71 5.31 2.69 10.48
CA LEU A 71 4.99 3.11 9.10
C LEU A 71 3.54 2.78 8.75
N ALA A 72 3.08 1.57 9.07
CA ALA A 72 1.71 1.16 8.83
C ALA A 72 0.70 2.06 9.56
N ARG A 73 0.92 2.29 10.85
CA ARG A 73 0.02 3.09 11.68
C ARG A 73 -0.11 4.55 11.22
N VAL A 74 0.98 5.16 10.72
CA VAL A 74 0.97 6.58 10.36
C VAL A 74 0.64 6.83 8.88
N LEU A 75 0.96 5.91 7.97
CA LEU A 75 0.76 6.11 6.53
C LEU A 75 -0.51 5.44 6.00
N ALA A 76 -1.08 4.47 6.70
CA ALA A 76 -2.25 3.75 6.22
C ALA A 76 -3.44 4.66 5.86
N PRO A 77 -3.82 5.68 6.67
CA PRO A 77 -4.92 6.58 6.32
C PRO A 77 -4.65 7.44 5.07
N THR A 78 -3.38 7.61 4.69
CA THR A 78 -2.98 8.39 3.50
C THR A 78 -2.91 7.52 2.24
N ILE A 79 -2.41 6.29 2.38
CA ILE A 79 -2.19 5.36 1.26
C ILE A 79 -3.47 4.61 0.92
N ILE A 80 -4.31 4.33 1.92
CA ILE A 80 -5.47 3.45 1.79
C ILE A 80 -6.73 4.27 2.02
N GLY A 81 -7.63 4.26 1.04
CA GLY A 81 -8.95 4.85 1.18
C GLY A 81 -9.79 4.12 2.22
N TYR A 82 -10.98 4.64 2.50
CA TYR A 82 -11.97 3.98 3.34
C TYR A 82 -13.24 3.70 2.54
N SER A 83 -14.05 2.75 3.00
CA SER A 83 -15.35 2.46 2.37
C SER A 83 -16.29 3.65 2.55
N LYS A 84 -16.67 4.31 1.44
CA LYS A 84 -17.61 5.46 1.46
C LYS A 84 -19.04 5.08 1.87
N ARG A 85 -19.34 3.80 2.06
CA ARG A 85 -20.68 3.27 2.40
C ARG A 85 -20.99 3.21 3.90
N LEU A 86 -20.05 3.56 4.78
CA LEU A 86 -20.26 3.51 6.23
C LEU A 86 -20.68 4.90 6.77
N PRO A 87 -21.87 5.05 7.37
CA PRO A 87 -22.24 6.27 8.06
C PRO A 87 -21.36 6.43 9.31
N PHE A 88 -20.40 7.36 9.26
CA PHE A 88 -19.40 7.64 10.31
C PHE A 88 -19.99 7.60 11.74
N LYS A 89 -19.78 6.46 12.43
CA LYS A 89 -19.89 6.32 13.87
C LYS A 89 -18.49 6.14 14.45
N ILE A 90 -18.25 6.64 15.67
CA ILE A 90 -16.94 6.57 16.34
C ILE A 90 -16.36 5.13 16.40
N ALA A 91 -17.22 4.13 16.61
CA ALA A 91 -16.81 2.72 16.63
C ALA A 91 -16.40 2.18 15.23
N GLU A 92 -17.00 2.70 14.16
CA GLU A 92 -16.68 2.33 12.78
C GLU A 92 -15.37 3.01 12.34
N GLU A 93 -15.10 4.23 12.80
CA GLU A 93 -13.83 4.94 12.55
C GLU A 93 -12.63 4.19 13.15
N PHE A 94 -12.73 3.71 14.39
CA PHE A 94 -11.68 2.90 15.01
C PHE A 94 -11.41 1.60 14.24
N THR A 95 -12.49 0.93 13.80
CA THR A 95 -12.40 -0.30 13.01
C THR A 95 -11.75 -0.06 11.65
N VAL A 96 -12.15 1.01 10.94
CA VAL A 96 -11.57 1.40 9.66
C VAL A 96 -10.08 1.71 9.79
N ASN A 97 -9.69 2.49 10.81
CA ASN A 97 -8.28 2.82 11.06
C ASN A 97 -7.44 1.56 11.35
N SER A 98 -8.02 0.60 12.08
CA SER A 98 -7.40 -0.70 12.33
C SER A 98 -7.21 -1.51 11.05
N ASN A 99 -8.24 -1.56 10.21
CA ASN A 99 -8.22 -2.29 8.95
C ASN A 99 -7.22 -1.71 7.94
N GLN A 100 -7.21 -0.38 7.77
CA GLN A 100 -6.22 0.30 6.92
C GLN A 100 -4.80 -0.01 7.40
N THR A 101 -4.56 0.09 8.72
CA THR A 101 -3.26 -0.24 9.32
C THR A 101 -2.85 -1.68 9.02
N MET A 102 -3.78 -2.63 9.16
CA MET A 102 -3.53 -4.05 8.90
C MET A 102 -3.22 -4.33 7.42
N ILE A 103 -3.96 -3.71 6.49
CA ILE A 103 -3.70 -3.82 5.04
C ILE A 103 -2.27 -3.32 4.74
N LEU A 104 -1.91 -2.11 5.18
CA LEU A 104 -0.58 -1.58 4.89
C LEU A 104 0.53 -2.42 5.54
N HIS A 105 0.33 -2.86 6.77
CA HIS A 105 1.26 -3.74 7.47
C HIS A 105 1.47 -5.06 6.71
N ARG A 106 0.41 -5.67 6.18
CA ARG A 106 0.50 -6.90 5.36
C ARG A 106 1.26 -6.65 4.07
N LEU A 107 0.97 -5.57 3.36
CA LEU A 107 1.69 -5.18 2.15
C LEU A 107 3.20 -4.99 2.41
N LEU A 108 3.56 -4.33 3.52
CA LEU A 108 4.95 -4.10 3.90
C LEU A 108 5.71 -5.38 4.28
N LYS A 109 5.00 -6.46 4.65
CA LYS A 109 5.62 -7.76 4.95
C LYS A 109 5.77 -8.68 3.74
N LEU A 110 5.17 -8.35 2.59
CA LEU A 110 5.33 -9.14 1.37
C LEU A 110 6.80 -9.18 0.93
N PRO A 111 7.27 -10.30 0.33
CA PRO A 111 8.55 -10.31 -0.35
C PRO A 111 8.58 -9.24 -1.44
N SER A 112 9.62 -8.41 -1.47
CA SER A 112 9.73 -7.28 -2.40
C SER A 112 9.58 -7.69 -3.88
N VAL A 113 10.01 -8.90 -4.24
CA VAL A 113 9.89 -9.46 -5.60
C VAL A 113 8.44 -9.71 -6.02
N SER A 114 7.53 -9.96 -5.07
CA SER A 114 6.13 -10.30 -5.36
C SER A 114 5.31 -9.13 -5.92
N LEU A 115 5.83 -7.89 -5.82
CA LEU A 115 5.19 -6.68 -6.34
C LEU A 115 5.81 -6.21 -7.67
N LEU A 116 6.79 -6.93 -8.20
CA LEU A 116 7.45 -6.60 -9.46
C LEU A 116 6.75 -7.35 -10.60
N ASP A 117 6.34 -6.60 -11.63
CA ASP A 117 5.73 -7.14 -12.84
C ASP A 117 6.69 -6.99 -14.05
N ASP A 118 6.34 -7.58 -15.19
CA ASP A 118 7.15 -7.48 -16.41
C ASP A 118 7.35 -6.03 -16.90
N SER A 119 6.45 -5.11 -16.52
CA SER A 119 6.57 -3.70 -16.87
C SER A 119 7.69 -3.01 -16.08
N PHE A 120 7.97 -3.39 -14.84
CA PHE A 120 9.09 -2.86 -14.05
C PHE A 120 10.45 -3.06 -14.74
N PHE A 121 10.62 -4.19 -15.43
CA PHE A 121 11.83 -4.45 -16.22
C PHE A 121 11.91 -3.61 -17.49
N LYS A 122 10.78 -3.22 -18.09
CA LYS A 122 10.71 -2.38 -19.30
C LYS A 122 11.12 -0.93 -19.05
N TRP A 123 11.04 -0.44 -17.82
CA TRP A 123 11.44 0.94 -17.48
C TRP A 123 12.96 1.18 -17.43
N GLY A 124 13.81 0.20 -17.77
CA GLY A 124 15.27 0.34 -17.65
C GLY A 124 15.77 0.50 -16.20
N LEU A 125 14.86 0.29 -15.24
CA LEU A 125 15.09 0.34 -13.79
C LEU A 125 15.55 -1.02 -13.23
N GLY A 126 15.86 -1.97 -14.11
CA GLY A 126 16.40 -3.28 -13.75
C GLY A 126 17.62 -3.13 -12.84
N PHE A 127 17.43 -3.52 -11.59
CA PHE A 127 18.45 -3.76 -10.56
C PHE A 127 19.20 -2.56 -9.98
N LEU A 128 19.53 -1.51 -10.74
CA LEU A 128 20.45 -0.47 -10.26
C LEU A 128 19.84 0.59 -9.32
N LYS A 129 18.52 0.77 -9.27
CA LYS A 129 17.89 1.75 -8.34
C LYS A 129 17.32 1.17 -7.05
N ILE A 130 17.06 -0.13 -6.96
CA ILE A 130 16.64 -0.76 -5.68
C ILE A 130 17.80 -0.71 -4.66
N GLN A 131 19.06 -0.66 -5.12
CA GLN A 131 20.22 -0.41 -4.26
C GLN A 131 20.42 1.07 -3.88
N ILE A 132 19.85 2.04 -4.62
CA ILE A 132 20.17 3.49 -4.46
C ILE A 132 19.06 4.30 -3.78
N ILE A 133 17.80 3.85 -3.75
CA ILE A 133 16.73 4.50 -2.96
C ILE A 133 16.56 3.76 -1.68
#